data_AF-A0A7W4VPA4-F1
#
_entry.id   AF-A0A7W4VPA4-F1
#
_cell.length_a   1.000
_cell.length_b   1.000
_cell.length_c   1.000
_cell.angle_alpha   90.00
_cell.angle_beta   90.00
_cell.angle_gamma   90.00
#
_symmetry.space_group_name_H-M   'P 1'
#
loop_
_entity.id
_entity.type
_entity.pdbx_description
1 polymer ?
#
loop_
_entity_poly.entity_id
_entity_poly.type
_entity_poly.pdbx_seq_one_letter_code
_entity_poly.pdbx_strand_id
1 'polypeptide(L)'
;MSLLKSEPGGSVKSLEELFAIAAAMEQEAATRYAEIAARMRQEGDPALAEVFERLSADEQGHLDSVVHWSERTKGQAPDSARIRWEAPETFDDEGVATAHPRLLSAYRALSMAVRNEERAFAFWSYVAAHAETDEVRQAAEAMAHEELGHVATLRRERRSAFHAERRQVNDGAGDTNGGPDAAALERRLADLLEPLAAKAPPQERARLQGFIEEARSHADELGRSPIAMGASGPAKGTSSDPVALAEHLTDRYLEAGDALLDEKSLHQVQALAGRAIARLAWLRNDLPELQRR
;
A
#
# COMPACT_ATOMS: atom_id res chain seq x y z
N MET A 1 3.92 16.24 -2.47
CA MET A 1 3.53 16.96 -1.25
C MET A 1 4.27 16.33 -0.09
N SER A 2 4.63 17.10 0.94
CA SER A 2 5.26 16.58 2.16
C SER A 2 4.32 15.58 2.85
N LEU A 3 4.84 14.43 3.32
CA LEU A 3 4.07 13.51 4.14
C LEU A 3 3.82 14.10 5.54
N LEU A 4 4.78 14.86 6.06
CA LEU A 4 4.59 15.63 7.29
C LEU A 4 3.76 16.89 6.99
N LYS A 5 2.62 17.06 7.68
CA LYS A 5 1.78 18.27 7.62
C LYS A 5 2.53 19.51 8.12
N SER A 6 3.39 19.33 9.13
CA SER A 6 4.29 20.33 9.68
C SER A 6 5.57 19.65 10.18
N GLU A 7 6.69 20.37 10.22
CA GLU A 7 7.87 19.89 10.93
C GLU A 7 7.53 19.79 12.44
N PRO A 8 7.89 18.68 13.11
CA PRO A 8 7.69 18.55 14.55
C PRO A 8 8.32 19.72 15.32
N GLY A 9 7.56 20.31 16.26
CA GLY A 9 7.95 21.53 16.98
C GLY A 9 9.19 21.42 17.87
N GLY A 10 9.74 20.21 18.05
CA GLY A 10 10.99 19.94 18.75
C GLY A 10 11.52 18.54 18.46
N SER A 11 12.79 18.28 18.80
CA SER A 11 13.38 16.94 18.77
C SER A 11 13.03 16.16 20.04
N VAL A 12 12.73 14.88 19.92
CA VAL A 12 12.57 13.97 21.08
C VAL A 12 13.90 13.83 21.82
N LYS A 13 13.92 14.05 23.14
CA LYS A 13 15.15 14.05 23.94
C LYS A 13 15.32 12.83 24.84
N SER A 14 14.28 12.02 25.03
CA SER A 14 14.37 10.82 25.87
C SER A 14 13.43 9.72 25.41
N LEU A 15 13.71 8.49 25.84
CA LEU A 15 12.84 7.34 25.57
C LEU A 15 11.47 7.46 26.25
N GLU A 16 11.40 8.07 27.43
CA GLU A 16 10.13 8.32 28.13
C GLU A 16 9.24 9.27 27.32
N GLU A 17 9.81 10.30 26.70
CA GLU A 17 9.09 11.19 25.80
C GLU A 17 8.69 10.46 24.51
N LEU A 18 9.55 9.61 23.96
CA LEU A 18 9.25 8.78 22.78
C LEU A 18 8.03 7.89 23.04
N PHE A 19 8.03 7.12 24.14
CA PHE A 19 6.92 6.25 24.48
C PHE A 19 5.64 7.01 24.77
N ALA A 20 5.73 8.20 25.38
CA ALA A 20 4.58 9.06 25.60
C ALA A 20 3.97 9.54 24.28
N ILE A 21 4.79 9.95 23.30
CA ILE A 21 4.33 10.35 21.97
C ILE A 21 3.71 9.16 21.23
N ALA A 22 4.37 8.00 21.22
CA ALA A 22 3.86 6.80 20.59
C ALA A 22 2.48 6.43 21.15
N ALA A 23 2.36 6.31 22.47
CA ALA A 23 1.09 5.99 23.12
C ALA A 23 -0.02 7.02 22.81
N ALA A 24 0.33 8.31 22.70
CA ALA A 24 -0.63 9.34 22.33
C ALA A 24 -1.11 9.20 20.88
N MET A 25 -0.21 8.90 19.94
CA MET A 25 -0.55 8.66 18.53
C MET A 25 -1.47 7.45 18.38
N GLU A 26 -1.12 6.31 18.98
CA GLU A 26 -1.94 5.08 18.92
C GLU A 26 -3.33 5.31 19.54
N GLN A 27 -3.37 5.97 20.69
CA GLN A 27 -4.63 6.26 21.37
C GLN A 27 -5.53 7.19 20.56
N GLU A 28 -4.96 8.20 19.91
CA GLU A 28 -5.69 9.09 19.00
C GLU A 28 -6.27 8.29 17.83
N ALA A 29 -5.45 7.50 17.13
CA ALA A 29 -5.89 6.71 15.99
C ALA A 29 -7.00 5.72 16.37
N ALA A 30 -6.83 4.96 17.46
CA ALA A 30 -7.82 4.03 17.98
C ALA A 30 -9.17 4.72 18.27
N THR A 31 -9.13 5.90 18.90
CA THR A 31 -10.32 6.69 19.23
C THR A 31 -11.02 7.18 17.97
N ARG A 32 -10.28 7.77 17.04
CA ARG A 32 -10.84 8.32 15.79
C ARG A 32 -11.46 7.24 14.92
N TYR A 33 -10.81 6.09 14.80
CA TYR A 33 -11.39 4.96 14.07
C TYR A 33 -12.66 4.43 14.74
N ALA A 34 -12.70 4.35 16.07
CA ALA A 34 -13.91 3.95 16.81
C ALA A 34 -15.07 4.95 16.60
N GLU A 35 -14.79 6.24 16.59
CA GLU A 35 -15.78 7.30 16.32
C GLU A 35 -16.37 7.14 14.91
N ILE A 36 -15.52 6.94 13.90
CA ILE A 36 -15.96 6.73 12.51
C ILE A 36 -16.77 5.43 12.40
N ALA A 37 -16.32 4.34 13.01
CA ALA A 37 -17.06 3.06 13.05
C ALA A 37 -18.47 3.23 13.62
N ALA A 38 -18.58 3.89 14.78
CA ALA A 38 -19.86 4.14 15.43
C ALA A 38 -20.81 4.94 14.53
N ARG A 39 -20.28 5.96 13.83
CA ARG A 39 -21.04 6.74 12.85
C ARG A 39 -21.53 5.87 11.69
N MET A 40 -20.68 5.04 11.10
CA MET A 40 -21.07 4.15 9.98
C MET A 40 -22.20 3.20 10.39
N ARG A 41 -22.18 2.68 11.62
CA ARG A 41 -23.29 1.87 12.16
C ARG A 41 -24.59 2.67 12.24
N GLN A 42 -24.54 3.90 12.76
CA GLN A 42 -25.72 4.77 12.87
C GLN A 42 -26.32 5.12 11.51
N GLU A 43 -25.46 5.26 10.49
CA GLU A 43 -25.86 5.59 9.12
C GLU A 43 -26.26 4.36 8.28
N GLY A 44 -26.22 3.16 8.85
CA GLY A 44 -26.71 1.92 8.25
C GLY A 44 -25.71 1.20 7.34
N ASP A 45 -24.41 1.43 7.52
CA ASP A 45 -23.33 0.74 6.80
C ASP A 45 -22.48 -0.14 7.75
N PRO A 46 -23.00 -1.33 8.13
CA PRO A 46 -22.30 -2.21 9.06
C PRO A 46 -21.00 -2.79 8.49
N ALA A 47 -20.94 -2.98 7.16
CA ALA A 47 -19.75 -3.54 6.52
C ALA A 47 -18.57 -2.55 6.58
N LEU A 48 -18.83 -1.27 6.37
CA LEU A 48 -17.80 -0.25 6.52
C LEU A 48 -17.45 0.00 7.99
N ALA A 49 -18.43 -0.09 8.90
CA ALA A 49 -18.16 -0.02 10.33
C ALA A 49 -17.16 -1.09 10.79
N GLU A 50 -17.33 -2.34 10.34
CA GLU A 50 -16.41 -3.46 10.67
C GLU A 50 -14.97 -3.19 10.20
N VAL A 51 -14.77 -2.48 9.09
CA VAL A 51 -13.43 -2.07 8.65
C VAL A 51 -12.79 -1.12 9.66
N PHE A 52 -13.52 -0.10 10.11
CA PHE A 52 -13.02 0.87 11.08
C PHE A 52 -12.87 0.30 12.49
N GLU A 53 -13.71 -0.65 12.89
CA GLU A 53 -13.54 -1.37 14.16
C GLU A 53 -12.29 -2.23 14.16
N ARG A 54 -11.98 -2.88 13.03
CA ARG A 54 -10.71 -3.60 12.89
C ARG A 54 -9.52 -2.64 13.03
N LEU A 55 -9.52 -1.53 12.30
CA LEU A 55 -8.46 -0.52 12.41
C LEU A 55 -8.31 -0.03 13.87
N SER A 56 -9.42 0.32 14.53
CA SER A 56 -9.40 0.74 15.94
C SER A 56 -8.83 -0.33 16.88
N ALA A 57 -9.15 -1.61 16.64
CA ALA A 57 -8.60 -2.72 17.43
C ALA A 57 -7.11 -2.95 17.18
N ASP A 58 -6.65 -2.77 15.94
CA ASP A 58 -5.22 -2.86 15.58
C ASP A 58 -4.43 -1.78 16.34
N GLU A 59 -4.87 -0.51 16.31
CA GLU A 59 -4.22 0.59 17.05
C GLU A 59 -4.23 0.39 18.57
N GLN A 60 -5.29 -0.21 19.12
CA GLN A 60 -5.30 -0.58 20.55
C GLN A 60 -4.24 -1.63 20.87
N GLY A 61 -3.99 -2.57 19.95
CA GLY A 61 -2.90 -3.53 20.07
C GLY A 61 -1.51 -2.89 20.01
N HIS A 62 -1.33 -1.86 19.18
CA HIS A 62 -0.10 -1.06 19.14
C HIS A 62 0.11 -0.30 20.45
N LEU A 63 -0.94 0.34 20.98
CA LEU A 63 -0.89 1.01 22.28
C LEU A 63 -0.45 0.06 23.40
N ASP A 64 -1.03 -1.13 23.46
CA ASP A 64 -0.67 -2.16 24.45
C ASP A 64 0.82 -2.58 24.30
N SER A 65 1.31 -2.68 23.06
CA SER A 65 2.70 -3.01 22.74
C SER A 65 3.67 -1.91 23.19
N VAL A 66 3.33 -0.64 22.95
CA VAL A 66 4.10 0.53 23.42
C VAL A 66 4.13 0.59 24.94
N VAL A 67 2.99 0.36 25.61
CA VAL A 67 2.91 0.31 27.08
C VAL A 67 3.83 -0.78 27.62
N HIS A 68 3.74 -1.99 27.07
CA HIS A 68 4.59 -3.11 27.48
C HIS A 68 6.07 -2.81 27.28
N TRP A 69 6.44 -2.19 26.16
CA TRP A 69 7.82 -1.83 25.87
C TRP A 69 8.35 -0.77 26.84
N SER A 70 7.54 0.25 27.16
CA SER A 70 7.88 1.27 28.16
C SER A 70 8.09 0.65 29.54
N GLU A 71 7.19 -0.22 30.00
CA GLU A 71 7.30 -0.87 31.31
C GLU A 71 8.57 -1.72 31.42
N ARG A 72 8.92 -2.47 30.37
CA ARG A 72 10.14 -3.28 30.34
C ARG A 72 11.42 -2.47 30.34
N THR A 73 11.40 -1.29 29.70
CA THR A 73 12.61 -0.48 29.48
C THR A 73 12.81 0.54 30.59
N LYS A 74 11.72 1.10 31.13
CA LYS A 74 11.71 2.24 32.07
C LYS A 74 11.03 1.93 33.41
N GLY A 75 10.39 0.78 33.55
CA GLY A 75 9.70 0.39 34.79
C GLY A 75 8.38 1.12 35.04
N GLN A 76 7.86 1.83 34.04
CA GLN A 76 6.60 2.58 34.13
C GLN A 76 5.90 2.62 32.77
N ALA A 77 4.57 2.76 32.81
CA ALA A 77 3.77 3.05 31.63
C ALA A 77 4.13 4.43 31.04
N PRO A 78 3.81 4.67 29.75
CA PRO A 78 3.95 5.97 29.11
C PRO A 78 3.19 7.05 29.88
N ASP A 79 3.81 8.21 30.06
CA ASP A 79 3.24 9.35 30.78
C ASP A 79 3.11 10.54 29.83
N SER A 80 1.88 10.90 29.47
CA SER A 80 1.60 11.99 28.53
C SER A 80 2.12 13.35 29.01
N ALA A 81 2.35 13.55 30.31
CA ALA A 81 2.97 14.76 30.84
C ALA A 81 4.45 14.91 30.43
N ARG A 82 5.06 13.88 29.83
CA ARG A 82 6.43 13.92 29.29
C ARG A 82 6.53 14.58 27.92
N ILE A 83 5.41 14.77 27.23
CA ILE A 83 5.38 15.42 25.92
C ILE A 83 5.55 16.93 26.13
N ARG A 84 6.65 17.51 25.63
CA ARG A 84 7.02 18.93 25.90
C ARG A 84 6.55 19.93 24.85
N TRP A 85 6.08 19.45 23.71
CA TRP A 85 5.66 20.22 22.56
C TRP A 85 4.39 19.60 21.99
N GLU A 86 3.64 20.33 21.18
CA GLU A 86 2.45 19.77 20.56
C GLU A 86 2.85 18.63 19.62
N ALA A 87 2.39 17.40 19.92
CA ALA A 87 2.66 16.25 19.09
C ALA A 87 2.15 16.51 17.67
N PRO A 88 2.84 16.03 16.62
CA PRO A 88 2.43 16.31 15.26
C PRO A 88 1.09 15.63 14.98
N GLU A 89 0.21 16.34 14.26
CA GLU A 89 -1.06 15.80 13.78
C GLU A 89 -0.77 14.74 12.69
N THR A 90 -0.50 13.51 13.12
CA THR A 90 -0.21 12.36 12.25
C THR A 90 -1.49 11.69 11.74
N PHE A 91 -2.59 11.84 12.48
CA PHE A 91 -3.90 11.42 12.04
C PHE A 91 -4.56 12.46 11.11
N ASP A 92 -5.16 11.99 10.03
CA ASP A 92 -6.04 12.78 9.16
C ASP A 92 -7.19 11.90 8.71
N ASP A 93 -8.43 12.34 8.98
CA ASP A 93 -9.62 11.62 8.53
C ASP A 93 -9.88 11.79 7.02
N GLU A 94 -9.15 12.67 6.33
CA GLU A 94 -9.29 12.98 4.90
C GLU A 94 -10.73 13.27 4.46
N GLY A 95 -11.51 13.89 5.36
CA GLY A 95 -12.91 14.19 5.19
C GLY A 95 -13.85 12.99 5.35
N VAL A 96 -13.37 11.80 5.74
CA VAL A 96 -14.21 10.62 6.00
C VAL A 96 -15.25 10.92 7.07
N ALA A 97 -14.86 11.62 8.13
CA ALA A 97 -15.77 11.96 9.23
C ALA A 97 -16.88 12.96 8.84
N THR A 98 -16.80 13.59 7.66
CA THR A 98 -17.81 14.55 7.17
C THR A 98 -18.45 14.15 5.83
N ALA A 99 -17.86 13.20 5.11
CA ALA A 99 -18.37 12.71 3.84
C ALA A 99 -19.72 12.01 4.00
N HIS A 100 -20.57 12.11 2.99
CA HIS A 100 -21.82 11.35 2.94
C HIS A 100 -21.49 9.85 2.84
N PRO A 101 -22.13 8.95 3.61
CA PRO A 101 -21.74 7.52 3.72
C PRO A 101 -21.72 6.77 2.39
N ARG A 102 -22.69 7.08 1.52
CA ARG A 102 -22.76 6.56 0.15
C ARG A 102 -21.53 6.88 -0.74
N LEU A 103 -20.66 7.80 -0.32
CA LEU A 103 -19.41 8.17 -1.01
C LEU A 103 -18.17 7.55 -0.34
N LEU A 104 -18.37 6.78 0.73
CA LEU A 104 -17.35 6.03 1.42
C LEU A 104 -17.38 4.57 0.93
N SER A 105 -16.22 3.94 0.96
CA SER A 105 -16.06 2.54 0.62
C SER A 105 -14.91 1.95 1.42
N ALA A 106 -14.83 0.62 1.49
CA ALA A 106 -13.71 -0.04 2.15
C ALA A 106 -12.37 0.36 1.52
N TYR A 107 -12.32 0.49 0.19
CA TYR A 107 -11.15 1.03 -0.50
C TYR A 107 -10.74 2.42 0.01
N ARG A 108 -11.71 3.34 0.19
CA ARG A 108 -11.43 4.70 0.66
C ARG A 108 -10.98 4.72 2.12
N ALA A 109 -11.61 3.93 2.99
CA ALA A 109 -11.21 3.78 4.39
C ALA A 109 -9.76 3.28 4.50
N LEU A 110 -9.42 2.22 3.78
CA LEU A 110 -8.07 1.65 3.77
C LEU A 110 -7.06 2.60 3.09
N SER A 111 -7.48 3.41 2.12
CA SER A 111 -6.62 4.44 1.52
C SER A 111 -6.22 5.52 2.53
N MET A 112 -7.17 5.96 3.35
CA MET A 112 -6.92 6.92 4.43
C MET A 112 -6.00 6.28 5.49
N ALA A 113 -6.27 5.04 5.90
CA ALA A 113 -5.44 4.33 6.87
C ALA A 113 -3.98 4.18 6.39
N VAL A 114 -3.76 3.75 5.14
CA VAL A 114 -2.40 3.71 4.55
C VAL A 114 -1.68 5.05 4.68
N ARG A 115 -2.37 6.18 4.51
CA ARG A 115 -1.76 7.50 4.61
C ARG A 115 -1.49 7.93 6.05
N ASN A 116 -2.31 7.52 7.02
CA ASN A 116 -2.00 7.69 8.45
C ASN A 116 -0.71 6.95 8.79
N GLU A 117 -0.56 5.70 8.37
CA GLU A 117 0.69 4.95 8.60
C GLU A 117 1.90 5.56 7.88
N GLU A 118 1.73 6.03 6.65
CA GLU A 118 2.80 6.74 5.94
C GLU A 118 3.23 8.04 6.67
N ARG A 119 2.29 8.72 7.33
CA ARG A 119 2.58 9.88 8.18
C ARG A 119 3.32 9.48 9.46
N ALA A 120 2.88 8.42 10.12
CA ALA A 120 3.57 7.86 11.29
C ALA A 120 5.00 7.42 10.94
N PHE A 121 5.19 6.69 9.83
CA PHE A 121 6.50 6.32 9.32
C PHE A 121 7.41 7.54 9.08
N ALA A 122 6.88 8.56 8.40
CA ALA A 122 7.62 9.79 8.13
C ALA A 122 8.00 10.52 9.43
N PHE A 123 7.10 10.54 10.42
CA PHE A 123 7.36 11.09 11.74
C PHE A 123 8.49 10.36 12.47
N TRP A 124 8.41 9.03 12.58
CA TRP A 124 9.43 8.25 13.26
C TRP A 124 10.79 8.31 12.55
N SER A 125 10.79 8.34 11.21
CA SER A 125 12.00 8.57 10.42
C SER A 125 12.64 9.93 10.71
N TYR A 126 11.82 10.98 10.86
CA TYR A 126 12.30 12.30 11.26
C TYR A 126 12.88 12.28 12.67
N VAL A 127 12.21 11.64 13.64
CA VAL A 127 12.71 11.51 15.02
C VAL A 127 14.05 10.78 15.05
N ALA A 128 14.18 9.66 14.32
CA ALA A 128 15.43 8.91 14.22
C ALA A 128 16.57 9.77 13.64
N ALA A 129 16.31 10.55 12.60
CA ALA A 129 17.29 11.41 11.96
C ALA A 129 17.78 12.57 12.84
N HIS A 130 16.96 13.01 13.81
CA HIS A 130 17.26 14.14 14.71
C HIS A 130 17.53 13.70 16.15
N ALA A 131 17.65 12.40 16.40
CA ALA A 131 17.90 11.86 17.73
C ALA A 131 19.31 12.24 18.22
N GLU A 132 19.40 12.75 19.45
CA GLU A 132 20.69 13.10 20.09
C GLU A 132 21.36 11.89 20.76
N THR A 133 20.61 10.82 21.01
CA THR A 133 21.11 9.61 21.66
C THR A 133 20.83 8.37 20.80
N ASP A 134 21.74 7.40 20.88
CA ASP A 134 21.58 6.13 20.17
C ASP A 134 20.33 5.36 20.60
N GLU A 135 19.94 5.47 21.87
CA GLU A 135 18.72 4.84 22.39
C GLU A 135 17.46 5.38 21.72
N VAL A 136 17.32 6.71 21.63
CA VAL A 136 16.15 7.34 20.97
C VAL A 136 16.16 7.04 19.48
N ARG A 137 17.33 7.06 18.84
CA ARG A 137 17.47 6.70 17.43
C ARG A 137 16.98 5.28 17.16
N GLN A 138 17.50 4.29 17.90
CA GLN A 138 17.13 2.89 17.71
C GLN A 138 15.65 2.64 17.98
N ALA A 139 15.08 3.28 19.01
CA ALA A 139 13.66 3.15 19.29
C ALA A 139 12.79 3.76 18.18
N ALA A 140 13.15 4.93 17.66
CA ALA A 140 12.44 5.57 16.55
C ALA A 140 12.59 4.78 15.24
N GLU A 141 13.76 4.18 14.98
CA GLU A 141 13.95 3.28 13.84
C GLU A 141 13.08 2.02 13.95
N ALA A 142 12.92 1.47 15.16
CA ALA A 142 12.03 0.34 15.40
C ALA A 142 10.56 0.69 15.14
N MET A 143 10.09 1.84 15.65
CA MET A 143 8.73 2.33 15.36
C MET A 143 8.55 2.53 13.84
N ALA A 144 9.49 3.21 13.16
CA ALA A 144 9.42 3.41 11.71
C ALA A 144 9.36 2.08 10.94
N HIS A 145 10.09 1.07 11.39
CA HIS A 145 10.07 -0.25 10.78
C HIS A 145 8.70 -0.94 10.92
N GLU A 146 8.08 -0.82 12.08
CA GLU A 146 6.73 -1.33 12.35
C GLU A 146 5.69 -0.68 11.43
N GLU A 147 5.72 0.65 11.28
CA GLU A 147 4.80 1.36 10.37
C GLU A 147 4.94 0.93 8.90
N LEU A 148 6.15 0.57 8.45
CA LEU A 148 6.32 0.02 7.10
C LEU A 148 5.59 -1.32 6.94
N GLY A 149 5.56 -2.14 7.99
CA GLY A 149 4.77 -3.36 8.06
C GLY A 149 3.27 -3.09 7.96
N HIS A 150 2.79 -2.07 8.68
CA HIS A 150 1.39 -1.63 8.63
C HIS A 150 1.00 -1.12 7.23
N VAL A 151 1.81 -0.22 6.66
CA VAL A 151 1.63 0.29 5.29
C VAL A 151 1.53 -0.87 4.29
N ALA A 152 2.42 -1.87 4.38
CA ALA A 152 2.41 -3.00 3.48
C ALA A 152 1.11 -3.82 3.61
N THR A 153 0.69 -4.12 4.84
CA THR A 153 -0.55 -4.86 5.12
C THR A 153 -1.78 -4.10 4.65
N LEU A 154 -1.92 -2.83 5.00
CA LEU A 154 -3.08 -2.03 4.60
C LEU A 154 -3.12 -1.80 3.08
N ARG A 155 -1.97 -1.67 2.41
CA ARG A 155 -1.93 -1.59 0.94
C ARG A 155 -2.43 -2.88 0.29
N ARG A 156 -2.13 -4.05 0.88
CA ARG A 156 -2.69 -5.34 0.44
C ARG A 156 -4.20 -5.37 0.62
N GLU A 157 -4.70 -5.04 1.80
CA GLU A 157 -6.13 -5.00 2.07
C GLU A 157 -6.87 -4.03 1.16
N ARG A 158 -6.29 -2.85 0.91
CA ARG A 158 -6.83 -1.84 0.00
C ARG A 158 -6.97 -2.38 -1.42
N ARG A 159 -5.98 -3.12 -1.94
CA ARG A 159 -6.08 -3.78 -3.25
C ARG A 159 -7.21 -4.81 -3.25
N SER A 160 -7.29 -5.66 -2.24
CA SER A 160 -8.37 -6.64 -2.10
C SER A 160 -9.75 -5.99 -2.11
N ALA A 161 -9.92 -4.86 -1.39
CA ALA A 161 -11.16 -4.08 -1.39
C ALA A 161 -11.48 -3.51 -2.77
N PHE A 162 -10.51 -2.91 -3.47
CA PHE A 162 -10.68 -2.42 -4.84
C PHE A 162 -11.18 -3.52 -5.80
N HIS A 163 -10.58 -4.72 -5.74
CA HIS A 163 -10.99 -5.82 -6.60
C HIS A 163 -12.36 -6.39 -6.20
N ALA A 164 -12.68 -6.45 -4.90
CA ALA A 164 -13.99 -6.87 -4.44
C ALA A 164 -15.11 -5.94 -4.94
N GLU A 165 -14.92 -4.62 -4.84
CA GLU A 165 -15.84 -3.61 -5.36
C GLU A 165 -16.04 -3.77 -6.89
N ARG A 166 -14.96 -4.03 -7.64
CA ARG A 166 -15.04 -4.23 -9.09
C ARG A 166 -15.67 -5.54 -9.52
N ARG A 167 -15.49 -6.62 -8.75
CA ARG A 167 -16.18 -7.90 -9.01
C ARG A 167 -17.68 -7.74 -8.85
N GLN A 168 -18.13 -7.10 -7.76
CA GLN A 168 -19.55 -6.82 -7.53
C GLN A 168 -20.19 -6.00 -8.67
N VAL A 169 -19.44 -5.07 -9.28
CA VAL A 169 -19.90 -4.31 -10.45
C VAL A 169 -19.95 -5.16 -11.73
N ASN A 170 -19.06 -6.14 -11.88
CA ASN A 170 -18.94 -6.97 -13.08
C ASN A 170 -19.75 -8.28 -13.03
N ASP A 171 -20.17 -8.77 -11.86
CA ASP A 171 -20.97 -9.99 -11.68
C ASP A 171 -22.38 -9.90 -12.32
N GLY A 172 -22.77 -8.73 -12.85
CA GLY A 172 -23.91 -8.57 -13.76
C GLY A 172 -23.65 -8.98 -15.22
N ALA A 173 -22.42 -9.34 -15.58
CA ALA A 173 -22.01 -9.73 -16.93
C ALA A 173 -21.27 -11.07 -16.93
N GLY A 174 -22.04 -12.16 -17.04
CA GLY A 174 -21.63 -13.46 -17.61
C GLY A 174 -20.25 -13.99 -17.23
N ASP A 175 -20.25 -14.92 -16.29
CA ASP A 175 -19.14 -15.79 -15.91
C ASP A 175 -18.42 -16.39 -17.13
N THR A 176 -17.17 -15.97 -17.36
CA THR A 176 -16.22 -16.67 -18.22
C THR A 176 -15.02 -17.03 -17.36
N ASN A 177 -15.16 -18.19 -16.73
CA ASN A 177 -14.11 -18.89 -16.01
C ASN A 177 -12.92 -19.12 -16.96
N GLY A 178 -11.73 -18.61 -16.59
CA GLY A 178 -10.49 -18.75 -17.34
C GLY A 178 -10.04 -17.48 -18.06
N GLY A 179 -9.70 -16.42 -17.30
CA GLY A 179 -8.92 -15.32 -17.84
C GLY A 179 -7.59 -15.83 -18.42
N PRO A 180 -7.02 -15.17 -19.45
CA PRO A 180 -5.78 -15.60 -20.10
C PRO A 180 -4.63 -15.76 -19.08
N ASP A 181 -3.86 -16.84 -19.25
CA ASP A 181 -2.65 -17.15 -18.49
C ASP A 181 -1.67 -15.95 -18.48
N ALA A 182 -1.03 -15.68 -17.34
CA ALA A 182 -0.09 -14.58 -17.18
C ALA A 182 1.04 -14.63 -18.23
N ALA A 183 1.48 -15.83 -18.61
CA ALA A 183 2.46 -16.00 -19.68
C ALA A 183 1.92 -15.52 -21.05
N ALA A 184 0.64 -15.76 -21.35
CA ALA A 184 0.02 -15.28 -22.59
C ALA A 184 -0.14 -13.77 -22.60
N LEU A 185 -0.45 -13.17 -21.45
CA LEU A 185 -0.54 -11.71 -21.28
C LEU A 185 0.82 -11.03 -21.44
N GLU A 186 1.89 -11.61 -20.90
CA GLU A 186 3.25 -11.10 -21.10
C GLU A 186 3.67 -11.14 -22.58
N ARG A 187 3.40 -12.25 -23.29
CA ARG A 187 3.65 -12.31 -24.76
C ARG A 187 2.86 -11.24 -25.50
N ARG A 188 1.58 -11.07 -25.14
CA ARG A 188 0.72 -10.06 -25.77
C ARG A 188 1.23 -8.63 -25.52
N LEU A 189 1.76 -8.35 -24.33
CA LEU A 189 2.35 -7.05 -24.03
C LEU A 189 3.58 -6.81 -24.91
N ALA A 190 4.47 -7.79 -25.04
CA ALA A 190 5.61 -7.71 -25.94
C ALA A 190 5.17 -7.37 -27.38
N ASP A 191 4.16 -8.08 -27.91
CA ASP A 191 3.63 -7.85 -29.26
C ASP A 191 3.06 -6.44 -29.45
N LEU A 192 2.42 -5.86 -28.41
CA LEU A 192 1.90 -4.49 -28.47
C LEU A 192 3.01 -3.43 -28.41
N LEU A 193 4.12 -3.71 -27.74
CA LEU A 193 5.25 -2.78 -27.62
C LEU A 193 6.14 -2.75 -28.87
N GLU A 194 6.22 -3.85 -29.63
CA GLU A 194 7.02 -3.93 -30.87
C GLU A 194 6.75 -2.81 -31.89
N PRO A 195 5.50 -2.57 -32.33
CA PRO A 195 5.21 -1.51 -33.30
C PRO A 195 5.48 -0.11 -32.72
N LEU A 196 5.44 0.06 -31.40
CA LEU A 196 5.76 1.32 -30.73
C LEU A 196 7.27 1.56 -30.73
N ALA A 197 8.07 0.53 -30.42
CA ALA A 197 9.53 0.60 -30.47
C ALA A 197 10.04 0.94 -31.89
N ALA A 198 9.43 0.34 -32.92
CA ALA A 198 9.79 0.60 -34.32
C ALA A 198 9.63 2.07 -34.72
N LYS A 199 8.66 2.78 -34.14
CA LYS A 199 8.35 4.19 -34.41
C LYS A 199 9.03 5.17 -33.46
N ALA A 200 9.50 4.71 -32.31
CA ALA A 200 10.10 5.55 -31.29
C ALA A 200 11.50 6.09 -31.69
N PRO A 201 11.94 7.23 -31.14
CA PRO A 201 13.31 7.73 -31.26
C PRO A 201 14.33 6.77 -30.60
N PRO A 202 15.64 6.90 -30.88
CA PRO A 202 16.64 5.90 -30.49
C PRO A 202 16.70 5.56 -28.98
N GLN A 203 16.54 6.57 -28.11
CA GLN A 203 16.61 6.37 -26.66
C GLN A 203 15.41 5.58 -26.13
N GLU A 204 14.20 5.99 -26.49
CA GLU A 204 12.96 5.35 -26.08
C GLU A 204 12.76 4.01 -26.79
N ARG A 205 13.26 3.87 -28.02
CA ARG A 205 13.32 2.58 -28.73
C ARG A 205 14.15 1.56 -27.94
N ALA A 206 15.35 1.93 -27.49
CA ALA A 206 16.18 1.03 -26.70
C ALA A 206 15.48 0.61 -25.39
N ARG A 207 14.78 1.57 -24.75
CA ARG A 207 14.00 1.29 -23.54
C ARG A 207 12.83 0.33 -23.80
N LEU A 208 12.05 0.57 -24.85
CA LEU A 208 10.93 -0.29 -25.26
C LEU A 208 11.42 -1.68 -25.66
N GLN A 209 12.56 -1.79 -26.36
CA GLN A 209 13.20 -3.07 -26.69
C GLN A 209 13.56 -3.85 -25.41
N GLY A 210 14.11 -3.19 -24.40
CA GLY A 210 14.35 -3.80 -23.10
C GLY A 210 13.08 -4.35 -22.45
N PHE A 211 11.97 -3.62 -22.50
CA PHE A 211 10.68 -4.10 -21.97
C PHE A 211 10.07 -5.26 -22.78
N ILE A 212 10.27 -5.29 -24.10
CA ILE A 212 9.85 -6.40 -24.97
C ILE A 212 10.60 -7.68 -24.59
N GLU A 213 11.92 -7.59 -24.45
CA GLU A 213 12.77 -8.72 -24.06
C GLU A 213 12.43 -9.22 -22.65
N GLU A 214 12.20 -8.30 -21.71
CA GLU A 214 11.75 -8.61 -20.36
C GLU A 214 10.43 -9.36 -20.35
N ALA A 215 9.40 -8.84 -21.04
CA ALA A 215 8.08 -9.49 -21.11
C ALA A 215 8.16 -10.90 -21.73
N ARG A 216 8.98 -11.08 -22.78
CA ARG A 216 9.24 -12.41 -23.36
C ARG A 216 9.91 -13.36 -22.37
N SER A 217 10.93 -12.87 -21.65
CA SER A 217 11.61 -13.65 -20.62
C SER A 217 10.65 -14.08 -19.51
N HIS A 218 9.78 -13.17 -19.04
CA HIS A 218 8.77 -13.49 -18.03
C HIS A 218 7.77 -14.55 -18.52
N ALA A 219 7.32 -14.43 -19.77
CA ALA A 219 6.41 -15.42 -20.37
C ALA A 219 7.05 -16.82 -20.45
N ASP A 220 8.34 -16.90 -20.78
CA ASP A 220 9.07 -18.16 -20.83
C ASP A 220 9.29 -18.74 -19.42
N GLU A 221 9.59 -17.89 -18.45
CA GLU A 221 9.77 -18.28 -17.05
C GLU A 221 8.47 -18.85 -16.45
N LEU A 222 7.36 -18.13 -16.63
CA LEU A 222 6.02 -18.56 -16.20
C LEU A 222 5.56 -19.83 -16.93
N GLY A 223 5.93 -20.01 -18.19
CA GLY A 223 5.66 -21.23 -18.94
C GLY A 223 6.43 -22.46 -18.44
N ARG A 224 7.64 -22.27 -17.89
CA ARG A 224 8.47 -23.35 -17.33
C ARG A 224 8.07 -23.73 -15.91
N SER A 225 7.69 -22.74 -15.11
CA SER A 225 7.26 -22.93 -13.73
C SER A 225 5.96 -22.16 -13.50
N PRO A 226 4.80 -22.75 -13.83
CA PRO A 226 3.52 -22.11 -13.63
C PRO A 226 3.31 -21.82 -12.15
N ILE A 227 3.24 -20.53 -11.83
CA ILE A 227 2.86 -20.07 -10.49
C ILE A 227 1.34 -20.03 -10.48
N ALA A 228 0.71 -20.58 -9.43
CA ALA A 228 -0.73 -20.51 -9.26
C ALA A 228 -1.13 -19.06 -8.98
N MET A 229 -1.29 -18.27 -10.04
CA MET A 229 -1.79 -16.91 -9.97
C MET A 229 -3.29 -16.99 -9.71
N GLY A 230 -3.78 -16.31 -8.66
CA GLY A 230 -5.20 -16.28 -8.33
C GLY A 230 -6.05 -15.89 -9.55
N ALA A 231 -7.30 -16.36 -9.57
CA ALA A 231 -8.26 -16.01 -10.61
C ALA A 231 -8.65 -14.52 -10.47
N SER A 232 -7.83 -13.60 -10.99
CA SER A 232 -8.33 -12.24 -11.21
C SER A 232 -9.45 -12.35 -12.24
N GLY A 233 -10.60 -11.77 -11.91
CA GLY A 233 -11.84 -11.81 -12.68
C GLY A 233 -11.67 -11.47 -14.16
N PRO A 234 -12.72 -11.66 -14.98
CA PRO A 234 -12.60 -11.63 -16.42
C PRO A 234 -11.90 -10.36 -16.87
N ALA A 235 -10.72 -10.53 -17.49
CA ALA A 235 -10.14 -9.50 -18.32
C ALA A 235 -11.20 -9.24 -19.40
N LYS A 236 -11.95 -8.13 -19.30
CA LYS A 236 -12.65 -7.60 -20.47
C LYS A 236 -11.60 -7.59 -21.58
N GLY A 237 -11.87 -8.38 -22.63
CA GLY A 237 -10.93 -8.99 -23.57
C GLY A 237 -9.58 -8.30 -23.73
N THR A 238 -8.49 -9.08 -23.67
CA THR A 238 -7.11 -8.74 -24.11
C THR A 238 -6.97 -7.28 -24.55
N SER A 239 -6.81 -6.37 -23.59
CA SER A 239 -6.76 -4.94 -23.88
C SER A 239 -5.73 -4.69 -24.99
N SER A 240 -6.12 -3.93 -26.02
CA SER A 240 -5.19 -3.49 -27.07
C SER A 240 -4.29 -2.34 -26.60
N ASP A 241 -4.54 -1.80 -25.40
CA ASP A 241 -3.71 -0.79 -24.77
C ASP A 241 -2.58 -1.44 -23.95
N PRO A 242 -1.29 -1.22 -24.30
CA PRO A 242 -0.16 -1.75 -23.56
C PRO A 242 -0.08 -1.23 -22.12
N VAL A 243 -0.58 -0.02 -21.83
CA VAL A 243 -0.56 0.51 -20.45
C VAL A 243 -1.53 -0.26 -19.56
N ALA A 244 -2.78 -0.42 -20.02
CA ALA A 244 -3.78 -1.21 -19.31
C ALA A 244 -3.36 -2.67 -19.14
N LEU A 245 -2.70 -3.25 -20.14
CA LEU A 245 -2.19 -4.62 -20.04
C LEU A 245 -1.03 -4.76 -19.04
N ALA A 246 -0.10 -3.79 -19.03
CA ALA A 246 0.98 -3.75 -18.05
C ALA A 246 0.47 -3.55 -16.61
N GLU A 247 -0.59 -2.75 -16.44
CA GLU A 247 -1.28 -2.57 -15.16
C GLU A 247 -1.90 -3.89 -14.69
N HIS A 248 -2.66 -4.56 -15.56
CA HIS A 248 -3.28 -5.84 -15.24
C HIS A 248 -2.27 -6.93 -14.86
N LEU A 249 -1.12 -6.99 -15.55
CA LEU A 249 -0.03 -7.89 -15.20
C LEU A 249 0.59 -7.56 -13.83
N THR A 250 0.78 -6.27 -13.55
CA THR A 250 1.30 -5.81 -12.26
C THR A 250 0.38 -6.22 -11.12
N ASP A 251 -0.93 -5.99 -11.27
CA ASP A 251 -1.93 -6.37 -10.27
C ASP A 251 -1.93 -7.89 -10.05
N ARG A 252 -1.89 -8.69 -11.13
CA ARG A 252 -1.81 -10.16 -11.05
C ARG A 252 -0.59 -10.63 -10.24
N TYR A 253 0.58 -10.03 -10.46
CA TYR A 253 1.78 -10.38 -9.70
C TYR A 253 1.65 -10.00 -8.23
N LEU A 254 1.12 -8.82 -7.93
CA LEU A 254 0.90 -8.39 -6.56
C LEU A 254 -0.10 -9.30 -5.83
N GLU A 255 -1.23 -9.63 -6.46
CA GLU A 255 -2.24 -10.54 -5.91
C GLU A 255 -1.68 -11.95 -5.66
N ALA A 256 -0.85 -12.48 -6.56
CA ALA A 256 -0.23 -13.77 -6.35
C ALA A 256 0.78 -13.74 -5.20
N GLY A 257 1.56 -12.66 -5.08
CA GLY A 257 2.49 -12.47 -3.96
C GLY A 257 1.75 -12.44 -2.61
N ASP A 258 0.52 -11.95 -2.59
CA ASP A 258 -0.32 -11.88 -1.40
C ASP A 258 -0.88 -13.25 -0.96
N ALA A 259 -0.92 -14.25 -1.86
CA ALA A 259 -1.50 -15.58 -1.59
C ALA A 259 -0.47 -16.71 -1.45
N LEU A 260 0.76 -16.50 -1.93
CA LEU A 260 1.81 -17.53 -1.92
C LEU A 260 2.44 -17.68 -0.53
N LEU A 261 2.56 -18.93 -0.10
CA LEU A 261 3.22 -19.30 1.17
C LEU A 261 4.62 -19.89 0.98
N ASP A 262 4.94 -20.35 -0.22
CA ASP A 262 6.25 -20.89 -0.58
C ASP A 262 7.25 -19.76 -0.85
N GLU A 263 8.36 -19.74 -0.10
CA GLU A 263 9.39 -18.69 -0.17
C GLU A 263 9.98 -18.54 -1.58
N LYS A 264 10.21 -19.65 -2.28
CA LYS A 264 10.80 -19.63 -3.62
C LYS A 264 9.85 -18.98 -4.64
N SER A 265 8.59 -19.38 -4.63
CA SER A 265 7.54 -18.83 -5.50
C SER A 265 7.24 -17.37 -5.14
N LEU A 266 7.24 -17.03 -3.85
CA LEU A 266 7.06 -15.65 -3.37
C LEU A 266 8.18 -14.74 -3.89
N HIS A 267 9.44 -15.13 -3.70
CA HIS A 267 10.58 -14.36 -4.19
C HIS A 267 10.54 -14.20 -5.72
N GLN A 268 10.14 -15.25 -6.43
CA GLN A 268 9.96 -15.20 -7.88
C GLN A 268 8.87 -14.19 -8.29
N VAL A 269 7.68 -14.26 -7.69
CA VAL A 269 6.59 -13.32 -7.99
C VAL A 269 6.93 -11.89 -7.59
N GLN A 270 7.62 -11.68 -6.47
CA GLN A 270 8.10 -10.35 -6.06
C GLN A 270 9.08 -9.77 -7.08
N ALA A 271 9.98 -10.58 -7.63
CA ALA A 271 10.89 -10.16 -8.68
C ALA A 271 10.14 -9.79 -9.99
N LEU A 272 9.10 -10.55 -10.36
CA LEU A 272 8.23 -10.23 -11.49
C LEU A 272 7.44 -8.93 -11.24
N ALA A 273 6.85 -8.78 -10.06
CA ALA A 273 6.10 -7.59 -9.66
C ALA A 273 6.98 -6.33 -9.68
N GLY A 274 8.20 -6.40 -9.14
CA GLY A 274 9.14 -5.28 -9.12
C GLY A 274 9.48 -4.76 -10.52
N ARG A 275 9.71 -5.67 -11.47
CA ARG A 275 9.96 -5.31 -12.88
C ARG A 275 8.70 -4.77 -13.56
N ALA A 276 7.55 -5.42 -13.35
CA ALA A 276 6.28 -4.98 -13.89
C ALA A 276 5.91 -3.55 -13.42
N ILE A 277 6.15 -3.22 -12.13
CA ILE A 277 5.97 -1.87 -11.58
C ILE A 277 6.88 -0.86 -12.27
N ALA A 278 8.17 -1.18 -12.41
CA ALA A 278 9.12 -0.28 -13.07
C ALA A 278 8.75 -0.02 -14.54
N ARG A 279 8.29 -1.06 -15.24
CA ARG A 279 7.77 -0.97 -16.61
C ARG A 279 6.50 -0.13 -16.68
N LEU A 280 5.52 -0.40 -15.82
CA LEU A 280 4.25 0.33 -15.76
C LEU A 280 4.47 1.82 -15.48
N ALA A 281 5.36 2.15 -14.54
CA ALA A 281 5.69 3.53 -14.20
C ALA A 281 6.20 4.31 -15.42
N TRP A 282 7.12 3.72 -16.18
CA TRP A 282 7.62 4.33 -17.41
C TRP A 282 6.52 4.43 -18.48
N LEU A 283 5.76 3.35 -18.72
CA LEU A 283 4.69 3.35 -19.73
C LEU A 283 3.62 4.40 -19.44
N ARG A 284 3.28 4.67 -18.18
CA ARG A 284 2.31 5.71 -17.80
C ARG A 284 2.83 7.13 -18.04
N ASN A 285 4.10 7.37 -17.76
CA ASN A 285 4.68 8.71 -17.81
C ASN A 285 5.12 9.10 -19.22
N ASP A 286 5.82 8.21 -19.92
CA ASP A 286 6.57 8.54 -21.13
C ASP A 286 5.84 8.12 -22.42
N LEU A 287 5.04 7.05 -22.39
CA LEU A 287 4.35 6.54 -23.58
C LEU A 287 3.33 7.54 -24.18
N PRO A 288 2.50 8.25 -23.38
CA PRO A 288 1.57 9.24 -23.92
C PRO A 288 2.26 10.42 -24.61
N GLU A 289 3.50 10.74 -24.26
CA GLU A 289 4.27 11.77 -24.96
C GLU A 289 4.78 11.28 -26.31
N LEU A 290 5.19 10.01 -26.39
CA LEU A 290 5.64 9.38 -27.64
C LEU A 290 4.49 9.22 -28.66
N GLN A 291 3.28 8.96 -28.20
CA GLN A 291 2.10 8.84 -29.07
C GLN A 291 1.58 10.19 -29.59
N ARG A 292 1.99 11.31 -28.98
CA ARG A 292 1.62 12.68 -29.39
C ARG A 292 2.61 13.30 -30.39
N ARG A 293 3.76 12.67 -30.63
CA ARG A 293 4.80 13.11 -31.57
C ARG A 293 4.65 12.42 -32.92
#